data_AF-A0AAV2KQ46-F1
#
_entry.id   AF-A0AAV2KQ46-F1
#
_cell.length_a   1.000
_cell.length_b   1.000
_cell.length_c   1.000
_cell.angle_alpha   90.00
_cell.angle_beta   90.00
_cell.angle_gamma   90.00
#
_symmetry.space_group_name_H-M   'P 1'
#
loop_
_entity.id
_entity.type
_entity.pdbx_description
1 polymer ?
#
loop_
_entity_poly.entity_id
_entity_poly.type
_entity_poly.pdbx_seq_one_letter_code
_entity_poly.pdbx_strand_id
1 'polypeptide(L)'
;MILSDLWKINLQTFEWTKLPAMMPEPAYFHCAAVTPAGCMYVHGGVINMSGNRRTSSLYKLWLVVPSLLELAWEKLLKTFPHLAQLSTLQLLNMGLTHTLIQRLK
;
A
#
# COMPACT_ATOMS: atom_id res chain seq x y z
N MET A 1 -24.44 6.99 6.02
CA MET A 1 -23.79 5.92 5.23
C MET A 1 -22.30 6.20 5.21
N ILE A 2 -21.44 5.20 5.42
CA ILE A 2 -19.98 5.37 5.30
C ILE A 2 -19.61 5.06 3.85
N LEU A 3 -18.84 5.95 3.22
CA LEU A 3 -18.44 5.82 1.82
C LEU A 3 -17.12 5.05 1.70
N SER A 4 -16.97 4.31 0.60
CA SER A 4 -15.75 3.55 0.28
C SER A 4 -15.08 4.00 -1.01
N ASP A 5 -15.63 4.99 -1.71
CA ASP A 5 -15.04 5.51 -2.93
C ASP A 5 -13.82 6.38 -2.65
N LEU A 6 -12.91 6.38 -3.61
CA LEU A 6 -11.65 7.12 -3.54
C LEU A 6 -11.63 8.18 -4.63
N TRP A 7 -11.14 9.36 -4.28
CA TRP A 7 -11.08 10.52 -5.16
C TRP A 7 -9.71 11.16 -5.10
N LYS A 8 -9.27 11.71 -6.24
CA LYS A 8 -8.11 12.59 -6.31
C LYS A 8 -8.53 13.94 -6.86
N ILE A 9 -7.88 14.99 -6.38
CA ILE A 9 -8.00 16.34 -6.95
C ILE A 9 -6.71 16.69 -7.67
N ASN A 10 -6.83 17.22 -8.89
CA ASN A 10 -5.72 17.88 -9.55
C ASN A 10 -5.61 19.31 -9.00
N LEU A 11 -4.50 19.65 -8.34
CA LEU A 11 -4.32 20.98 -7.73
C LEU A 11 -3.98 22.09 -8.75
N GLN A 12 -3.68 21.74 -10.00
CA GLN A 12 -3.49 22.71 -11.08
C GLN A 12 -4.81 23.07 -11.75
N THR A 13 -5.67 22.07 -12.02
CA THR A 13 -6.96 22.28 -12.71
C THR A 13 -8.15 22.40 -11.76
N PHE A 14 -7.97 22.04 -10.48
CA PHE A 14 -9.01 21.92 -9.46
C PHE A 14 -10.14 20.93 -9.80
N GLU A 15 -9.85 19.96 -10.65
CA GLU A 15 -10.81 18.94 -11.05
C GLU A 15 -10.69 17.69 -10.18
N TRP A 16 -11.84 17.18 -9.75
CA TRP A 16 -11.97 15.91 -9.06
C TRP A 16 -12.08 14.76 -10.04
N THR A 17 -11.29 13.71 -9.84
CA THR A 17 -11.40 12.46 -10.57
C THR A 17 -11.67 11.33 -9.58
N LYS A 18 -12.75 10.59 -9.80
CA LYS A 18 -13.03 9.35 -9.08
C LYS A 18 -12.03 8.28 -9.50
N LEU A 19 -11.39 7.62 -8.54
CA LEU A 19 -10.50 6.51 -8.83
C LEU A 19 -11.32 5.24 -9.13
N PRO A 20 -10.85 4.36 -10.03
CA PRO A 20 -11.51 3.09 -10.35
C PRO A 20 -11.23 2.02 -9.27
N ALA A 21 -11.33 2.40 -8.00
CA ALA A 21 -11.06 1.55 -6.85
C ALA A 21 -11.98 1.93 -5.69
N MET A 22 -12.24 0.96 -4.81
CA MET A 22 -13.02 1.14 -3.60
C MET A 22 -12.28 0.53 -2.43
N MET A 23 -12.42 1.14 -1.25
CA MET A 23 -12.01 0.54 0.02
C MET A 23 -12.80 -0.76 0.23
N PRO A 24 -12.14 -1.90 0.49
CA PRO A 24 -12.83 -3.16 0.77
C PRO A 24 -13.78 -3.06 1.97
N GLU A 25 -13.42 -2.22 2.95
CA GLU A 25 -14.24 -1.88 4.11
C GLU A 25 -14.41 -0.35 4.16
N PRO A 26 -15.63 0.19 3.97
CA PRO A 26 -15.89 1.62 4.11
C PRO A 26 -15.52 2.09 5.52
N ALA A 27 -14.68 3.12 5.62
CA ALA A 27 -14.22 3.62 6.91
C ALA A 27 -14.04 5.16 6.91
N TYR A 28 -14.38 5.79 8.03
CA TYR A 28 -14.02 7.19 8.32
C TYR A 28 -13.03 7.26 9.49
N PHE A 29 -12.43 8.43 9.74
CA PHE A 29 -11.35 8.58 10.72
C PHE A 29 -10.19 7.58 10.52
N HIS A 30 -9.88 7.28 9.26
CA HIS A 30 -8.72 6.48 8.86
C HIS A 30 -7.49 7.36 8.64
N CYS A 31 -6.30 6.74 8.61
CA CYS A 31 -5.07 7.40 8.19
C CYS A 31 -4.71 6.96 6.76
N ALA A 32 -4.23 7.87 5.92
CA ALA A 32 -3.74 7.55 4.59
C ALA A 32 -2.41 8.27 4.30
N ALA A 33 -1.50 7.59 3.61
CA ALA A 33 -0.22 8.14 3.18
C ALA A 33 0.17 7.60 1.80
N VAL A 34 0.92 8.39 1.02
CA VAL A 34 1.42 7.99 -0.30
C VAL A 34 2.93 7.86 -0.25
N THR A 35 3.47 6.74 -0.74
CA THR A 35 4.91 6.52 -0.85
C THR A 35 5.52 7.29 -2.02
N PRO A 36 6.85 7.54 -2.03
CA PRO A 36 7.52 8.13 -3.19
C PRO A 36 7.33 7.33 -4.49
N ALA A 37 7.09 6.02 -4.39
CA ALA A 37 6.78 5.17 -5.55
C ALA A 37 5.33 5.34 -6.06
N GLY A 38 4.51 6.16 -5.40
CA GLY A 38 3.11 6.41 -5.78
C GLY A 38 2.13 5.34 -5.33
N CYS A 39 2.46 4.57 -4.28
CA CYS A 39 1.53 3.65 -3.63
C CYS A 39 0.86 4.34 -2.44
N MET A 40 -0.46 4.40 -2.43
CA MET A 40 -1.23 4.86 -1.27
C MET A 40 -1.47 3.70 -0.31
N TYR A 41 -1.27 3.94 0.98
CA TYR A 41 -1.65 3.04 2.06
C TYR A 41 -2.74 3.70 2.90
N VAL A 42 -3.78 2.93 3.24
CA VAL A 42 -4.86 3.36 4.13
C VAL A 42 -4.94 2.40 5.30
N HIS A 43 -4.81 2.92 6.52
CA HIS A 43 -4.82 2.13 7.75
C HIS A 43 -5.97 2.53 8.67
N GLY A 44 -6.69 1.50 9.10
CA GLY A 44 -7.67 1.55 10.15
C GLY A 44 -8.90 2.41 9.84
N GLY A 45 -9.55 2.87 10.90
CA GLY A 45 -10.75 3.72 10.83
C GLY A 45 -11.93 3.15 11.60
N VAL A 46 -13.08 3.82 11.48
CA VAL A 46 -14.36 3.45 12.08
C VAL A 46 -15.28 2.96 10.96
N ILE A 47 -15.79 1.75 11.12
CA ILE A 47 -16.53 1.00 10.09
C ILE A 47 -18.03 0.89 10.41
N ASN A 48 -18.44 1.37 11.59
CA ASN A 48 -19.83 1.45 12.00
C ASN A 48 -20.05 2.66 12.91
N MET A 49 -21.04 3.50 12.57
CA MET A 49 -21.43 4.70 13.33
C MET A 49 -22.10 4.38 14.66
N SER A 50 -22.89 3.31 14.77
CA SER A 50 -23.68 3.00 15.97
C SER A 50 -22.92 2.13 16.98
N GLY A 51 -22.10 1.20 16.49
CA GLY A 51 -21.37 0.26 17.34
C GLY A 51 -19.93 0.66 17.68
N ASN A 52 -19.47 1.84 17.22
CA ASN A 52 -18.08 2.29 17.33
C ASN A 52 -17.05 1.21 16.92
N ARG A 53 -17.40 0.36 15.94
CA ARG A 53 -16.51 -0.70 15.48
C ARG A 53 -15.36 -0.07 14.72
N ARG A 54 -14.13 -0.48 15.04
CA ARG A 54 -12.90 -0.02 14.41
C ARG A 54 -12.20 -1.16 13.70
N THR A 55 -11.43 -0.81 12.68
CA THR A 55 -10.59 -1.75 11.93
C THR A 55 -9.13 -1.39 12.14
N SER A 56 -8.25 -2.40 12.14
CA SER A 56 -6.79 -2.24 12.06
C SER A 56 -6.27 -2.77 10.71
N SER A 57 -7.17 -2.90 9.73
CA SER A 57 -6.80 -3.36 8.40
C SER A 57 -5.92 -2.34 7.69
N LEU A 58 -4.96 -2.84 6.92
CA LEU A 58 -4.11 -2.04 6.04
C LEU A 58 -4.45 -2.38 4.58
N TYR A 59 -4.83 -1.36 3.83
CA TYR A 59 -5.10 -1.47 2.40
C TYR A 59 -4.05 -0.68 1.62
N LYS A 60 -3.77 -1.11 0.39
CA LYS A 60 -2.88 -0.39 -0.52
C LYS A 60 -3.49 -0.24 -1.92
N LEU A 61 -3.16 0.85 -2.60
CA LEU A 61 -3.55 1.14 -3.98
C LEU A 61 -2.41 1.84 -4.72
N TRP A 62 -2.04 1.35 -5.90
CA TRP A 62 -1.14 2.06 -6.80
C TRP A 62 -1.87 3.23 -7.48
N LEU A 63 -1.42 4.48 -7.25
CA LEU A 63 -1.98 5.68 -7.86
C LEU A 63 -1.36 6.00 -9.23
N VAL A 64 -0.19 5.42 -9.48
CA VAL A 64 0.56 5.47 -10.73
C VAL A 64 0.98 4.05 -11.12
N VAL A 65 1.41 3.86 -12.36
CA VAL A 65 2.01 2.58 -12.75
C VAL A 65 3.33 2.40 -11.98
N PRO A 66 3.47 1.35 -11.15
CA PRO A 66 4.71 1.10 -10.42
C PRO A 66 5.86 0.78 -11.38
N SER A 67 7.10 1.00 -10.93
CA SER A 67 8.28 0.59 -11.68
C SER A 67 8.36 -0.94 -11.79
N LEU A 68 9.09 -1.44 -12.80
CA LEU A 68 9.36 -2.87 -12.92
C LEU A 68 10.03 -3.44 -11.66
N LEU A 69 10.89 -2.65 -11.01
CA LEU A 69 11.53 -3.04 -9.76
C LEU A 69 10.51 -3.30 -8.65
N GLU A 70 9.54 -2.41 -8.44
CA GLU A 70 8.49 -2.59 -7.43
C GLU A 70 7.61 -3.81 -7.74
N LEU A 71 7.21 -3.98 -9.01
CA LEU A 71 6.43 -5.15 -9.44
C LEU A 71 7.18 -6.46 -9.24
N ALA A 72 8.44 -6.52 -9.66
CA ALA A 72 9.28 -7.69 -9.50
C ALA A 72 9.55 -7.99 -8.02
N TRP A 73 9.78 -6.96 -7.21
CA TRP A 73 10.00 -7.09 -5.77
C TRP A 73 8.77 -7.64 -5.06
N GLU A 74 7.58 -7.10 -5.32
CA GLU A 74 6.33 -7.63 -4.75
C GLU A 74 6.08 -9.09 -5.17
N LYS A 75 6.35 -9.42 -6.44
CA LYS A 75 6.22 -10.78 -6.94
C LYS A 75 7.21 -11.73 -6.26
N LEU A 76 8.47 -11.31 -6.11
CA LEU A 76 9.52 -12.08 -5.45
C LEU A 76 9.13 -12.41 -4.00
N LEU A 77 8.74 -11.40 -3.21
CA LEU A 77 8.34 -11.59 -1.81
C LEU A 77 7.12 -12.51 -1.66
N LYS A 78 6.15 -12.39 -2.58
CA LYS A 78 4.97 -13.26 -2.59
C LYS A 78 5.31 -14.71 -2.95
N THR A 79 6.25 -14.91 -3.87
CA THR A 79 6.67 -16.26 -4.31
C THR A 79 7.63 -16.92 -3.32
N PHE A 80 8.46 -16.14 -2.62
CA PHE A 80 9.48 -16.65 -1.69
C PHE A 80 9.34 -15.98 -0.31
N PRO A 81 8.32 -16.33 0.49
CA PRO A 81 8.07 -15.68 1.79
C PRO A 81 9.19 -15.90 2.82
N HIS A 82 9.98 -16.97 2.69
CA HIS A 82 11.13 -17.25 3.54
C HIS A 82 12.36 -16.36 3.23
N LEU A 83 12.30 -15.52 2.18
CA LEU A 83 13.40 -14.63 1.81
C LEU A 83 13.80 -13.69 2.97
N ALA A 84 12.83 -13.25 3.77
CA ALA A 84 13.06 -12.40 4.96
C ALA A 84 13.76 -13.13 6.12
N GLN A 85 13.85 -14.46 6.09
CA GLN A 85 14.50 -15.28 7.12
C GLN A 85 15.97 -15.56 6.80
N LEU A 86 16.41 -15.29 5.56
CA LEU A 86 17.78 -15.52 5.14
C LEU A 86 18.71 -14.45 5.72
N SER A 87 19.94 -14.86 6.02
CA SER A 87 20.98 -13.91 6.43
C SER A 87 21.32 -12.93 5.30
N THR A 88 21.82 -11.75 5.66
CA THR A 88 22.28 -10.75 4.68
C THR A 88 23.31 -11.33 3.70
N LEU A 89 24.22 -12.19 4.17
CA LEU A 89 25.21 -12.84 3.31
C LEU A 89 24.56 -13.77 2.27
N GLN A 90 23.58 -14.58 2.67
CA GLN A 90 22.85 -15.44 1.74
C GLN A 90 22.11 -14.62 0.68
N LEU A 91 21.46 -13.53 1.08
CA LEU A 91 20.73 -12.64 0.16
C LEU A 91 21.67 -11.97 -0.85
N LEU A 92 22.84 -11.51 -0.41
CA LEU A 92 23.87 -10.95 -1.29
C LEU A 92 24.38 -12.01 -2.29
N ASN A 93 24.62 -13.24 -1.84
CA ASN A 93 25.04 -14.35 -2.71
C ASN A 93 23.98 -14.74 -3.75
N MET A 94 22.69 -14.46 -3.49
CA MET A 94 21.60 -14.64 -4.45
C MET A 94 21.47 -13.47 -5.45
N GLY A 95 22.32 -12.45 -5.36
CA GLY A 95 22.33 -11.30 -6.27
C GLY A 95 21.46 -10.12 -5.83
N LEU A 96 20.92 -10.12 -4.61
CA LEU A 96 20.19 -8.95 -4.09
C LEU A 96 21.15 -7.85 -3.69
N THR A 97 20.76 -6.60 -3.95
CA THR A 97 21.54 -5.43 -3.53
C THR A 97 21.29 -5.09 -2.06
N HIS A 98 22.24 -4.39 -1.42
CA HIS A 98 22.06 -3.91 -0.04
C HIS A 98 20.80 -3.07 0.14
N THR A 99 20.44 -2.23 -0.83
CA THR A 99 19.23 -1.41 -0.80
C THR A 99 17.96 -2.25 -0.76
N LEU A 100 17.89 -3.34 -1.52
CA LEU A 100 16.73 -4.25 -1.49
C LEU A 100 16.68 -5.06 -0.20
N ILE A 101 17.83 -5.51 0.31
CA ILE A 101 17.92 -6.24 1.58
C ILE A 101 17.43 -5.38 2.75
N GLN A 102 17.73 -4.07 2.75
CA GLN A 102 17.24 -3.15 3.78
C GLN A 102 15.71 -3.05 3.82
N ARG A 103 15.01 -3.33 2.72
CA ARG A 103 13.54 -3.30 2.66
C ARG A 103 12.87 -4.52 3.31
N LEU A 104 13.64 -5.54 3.69
CA LEU A 104 13.12 -6.75 4.38
C LEU A 104 13.05 -6.59 5.91
N LYS A 105 13.67 -5.54 6.46
CA LYS A 105 13.71 -5.22 7.88
C LYS A 105 12.58 -4.26 8.24
#